data_AF-A0A497MQ96-F1
#
_entry.id   AF-A0A497MQ96-F1
#
_cell.length_a   1.000
_cell.length_b   1.000
_cell.length_c   1.000
_cell.angle_alpha   90.00
_cell.angle_beta   90.00
_cell.angle_gamma   90.00
#
_symmetry.space_group_name_H-M   'P 1'
#
loop_
_entity.id
_entity.type
_entity.pdbx_description
1 polymer ?
#
loop_
_entity_poly.entity_id
_entity_poly.type
_entity_poly.pdbx_seq_one_letter_code
_entity_poly.pdbx_strand_id
1 'polypeptide(L)'
;MIASKKYERYFRKLETELERIYRVASEARSRGLDPYARPEPKLSKDLAERVEFLVGPKGVADHIREFSLKMSREEVALKIAEEVVYGVFGRLTGEKAAEQALRTALAIVTEGVTVAPVQGITRVAIKTNDDGSRYLAVYFAGPIRPAGGTEQAFIVVV
;
A
#
# COMPACT_ATOMS: atom_id res chain seq x y z
N MET A 1 12.05 -16.88 -12.49
CA MET A 1 13.46 -16.85 -12.95
C MET A 1 14.35 -17.26 -11.79
N ILE A 2 15.26 -18.21 -11.99
CA ILE A 2 16.25 -18.59 -10.96
C ILE A 2 17.48 -17.70 -11.19
N ALA A 3 17.86 -16.91 -10.18
CA ALA A 3 19.03 -16.04 -10.27
C ALA A 3 20.32 -16.87 -10.39
N SER A 4 21.32 -16.38 -11.13
CA SER A 4 22.61 -17.07 -11.16
C SER A 4 23.31 -16.98 -9.80
N LYS A 5 24.19 -17.95 -9.48
CA LYS A 5 24.98 -17.93 -8.23
C LYS A 5 25.77 -16.62 -8.01
N LYS A 6 26.13 -15.92 -9.10
CA LYS A 6 26.80 -14.61 -9.04
C LYS A 6 25.82 -13.52 -8.58
N TYR A 7 24.60 -13.51 -9.11
CA TYR A 7 23.55 -12.58 -8.70
C TYR A 7 23.09 -12.84 -7.27
N GLU A 8 22.90 -14.10 -6.86
CA GLU A 8 22.56 -14.44 -5.47
C GLU A 8 23.60 -13.92 -4.49
N ARG A 9 24.89 -14.10 -4.80
CA ARG A 9 25.98 -13.56 -3.96
C ARG A 9 25.97 -12.04 -3.89
N TYR A 10 25.68 -11.39 -5.01
CA TYR A 10 25.57 -9.94 -5.09
C TYR A 10 24.41 -9.42 -4.22
N PHE A 11 23.21 -10.00 -4.35
CA PHE A 11 22.05 -9.62 -3.54
C PHE A 11 22.31 -9.86 -2.05
N ARG A 12 22.86 -11.02 -1.66
CA ARG A 12 23.23 -11.27 -0.25
C ARG A 12 24.19 -10.23 0.31
N LYS A 13 25.17 -9.78 -0.49
CA LYS A 13 26.10 -8.73 -0.07
C LYS A 13 25.36 -7.40 0.18
N LEU A 14 24.42 -7.03 -0.69
CA LEU A 14 23.61 -5.82 -0.51
C LEU A 14 22.70 -5.91 0.72
N GLU A 15 22.02 -7.05 0.90
CA GLU A 15 21.14 -7.30 2.06
C GLU A 15 21.93 -7.21 3.37
N THR A 16 23.10 -7.86 3.43
CA THR A 16 23.96 -7.83 4.63
C THR A 16 24.38 -6.40 4.99
N GLU A 17 24.76 -5.60 4.00
CA GLU A 17 25.17 -4.22 4.22
C GLU A 17 24.00 -3.31 4.60
N LEU A 18 22.84 -3.51 3.97
CA LEU A 18 21.60 -2.83 4.32
C LEU A 18 21.20 -3.11 5.78
N GLU A 19 21.24 -4.38 6.21
CA GLU A 19 20.95 -4.77 7.59
C GLU A 19 21.95 -4.18 8.59
N ARG A 20 23.23 -4.06 8.21
CA ARG A 20 24.25 -3.39 9.02
C ARG A 20 23.89 -1.92 9.22
N ILE A 21 23.58 -1.19 8.14
CA ILE A 21 23.19 0.23 8.19
C ILE A 21 21.89 0.42 8.99
N TYR A 22 20.90 -0.45 8.78
CA TYR A 22 19.61 -0.37 9.46
C TYR A 22 19.74 -0.58 10.98
N ARG A 23 20.64 -1.47 11.42
CA ARG A 23 20.97 -1.64 12.85
C ARG A 23 21.58 -0.39 13.46
N VAL A 24 22.55 0.22 12.79
CA VAL A 24 23.17 1.48 13.24
C VAL A 24 22.11 2.58 13.37
N ALA A 25 21.25 2.73 12.37
CA ALA A 25 20.14 3.69 12.41
C ALA A 25 19.15 3.41 13.54
N SER A 26 18.87 2.13 13.82
CA SER A 26 17.98 1.71 14.90
C SER A 26 18.55 2.03 16.28
N GLU A 27 19.84 1.80 16.48
CA GLU A 27 20.55 2.15 17.72
C GLU A 27 20.61 3.66 17.94
N ALA A 28 20.86 4.43 16.87
CA ALA A 28 20.84 5.90 16.96
C ALA A 28 19.44 6.42 17.33
N ARG A 29 18.40 5.93 16.65
CA ARG A 29 17.00 6.34 16.86
C ARG A 29 16.46 5.93 18.23
N SER A 30 16.89 4.78 18.77
CA SER A 30 16.43 4.30 20.08
C SER A 30 16.82 5.20 21.26
N ARG A 31 17.77 6.13 21.05
CA ARG A 31 18.15 7.16 22.03
C ARG A 31 17.07 8.23 22.24
N GLY A 32 16.02 8.26 21.42
CA GLY A 32 14.86 9.14 21.60
C GLY A 32 15.13 10.61 21.27
N LEU A 33 16.12 10.89 20.41
CA LEU A 33 16.49 12.25 19.99
C LEU A 33 15.77 12.71 18.72
N ASP A 34 15.07 11.79 18.05
CA ASP A 34 14.31 12.01 16.81
C ASP A 34 12.80 11.81 17.06
N PRO A 35 11.91 12.24 16.14
CA PRO A 35 10.45 12.08 16.29
C PRO A 35 9.98 10.64 16.56
N TYR A 36 10.74 9.64 16.12
CA TYR A 36 10.46 8.23 16.33
C TYR A 36 11.69 7.46 16.84
N ALA A 37 11.48 6.54 17.78
CA ALA A 37 12.52 5.71 18.38
C ALA A 37 13.03 4.56 17.48
N ARG A 38 12.61 4.54 16.21
CA ARG A 38 12.98 3.54 15.20
C ARG A 38 13.13 4.19 13.83
N PRO A 39 13.85 3.57 12.87
CA PRO A 39 13.87 4.04 11.50
C PRO A 39 12.44 4.07 10.93
N GLU A 40 12.09 5.20 10.30
CA GLU A 40 10.79 5.39 9.66
C GLU A 40 10.63 4.60 8.36
N PRO A 41 11.67 4.50 7.49
CA PRO A 41 11.60 3.64 6.31
C PRO A 41 11.54 2.17 6.72
N LYS A 42 10.52 1.45 6.22
CA LYS A 42 10.41 0.00 6.37
C LYS A 42 11.11 -0.69 5.18
N LEU A 43 11.81 -1.78 5.45
CA LEU A 43 12.45 -2.58 4.41
C LEU A 43 11.43 -3.57 3.84
N SER A 44 11.18 -3.50 2.53
CA SER A 44 10.33 -4.42 1.76
C SER A 44 11.15 -5.17 0.71
N LYS A 45 10.79 -6.42 0.43
CA LYS A 45 11.42 -7.27 -0.59
C LYS A 45 10.74 -7.19 -1.95
N ASP A 46 9.44 -6.93 -1.98
CA ASP A 46 8.64 -6.93 -3.19
C ASP A 46 7.50 -5.89 -3.16
N LEU A 47 6.72 -5.85 -4.24
CA LEU A 47 5.57 -4.96 -4.39
C LEU A 47 4.50 -5.20 -3.31
N ALA A 48 4.25 -6.46 -2.96
CA ALA A 48 3.22 -6.82 -2.01
C ALA A 48 3.53 -6.29 -0.60
N GLU A 49 4.79 -6.45 -0.15
CA GLU A 49 5.27 -5.86 1.10
C GLU A 49 5.28 -4.33 1.05
N ARG A 50 5.63 -3.71 -0.09
CA ARG A 50 5.53 -2.25 -0.23
C ARG A 50 4.10 -1.77 0.03
N VAL A 51 3.11 -2.41 -0.59
CA VAL A 51 1.69 -2.06 -0.39
C VAL A 51 1.29 -2.23 1.08
N GLU A 52 1.59 -3.37 1.69
CA GLU A 52 1.25 -3.63 3.09
C GLU A 52 1.92 -2.62 4.05
N PHE A 53 3.20 -2.32 3.84
CA PHE A 53 3.93 -1.41 4.71
C PHE A 53 3.53 0.05 4.55
N LEU A 54 3.10 0.43 3.34
CA LEU A 54 2.70 1.79 2.98
C LEU A 54 1.29 2.12 3.46
N VAL A 55 0.32 1.24 3.19
CA VAL A 55 -1.11 1.49 3.47
C VAL A 55 -1.83 0.32 4.13
N GLY A 56 -1.24 -0.87 4.17
CA GLY A 56 -1.90 -2.07 4.69
C GLY A 56 -3.06 -2.54 3.79
N PRO A 57 -4.04 -3.28 4.35
CA PRO A 57 -4.08 -3.76 5.74
C PRO A 57 -3.05 -4.86 6.01
N LYS A 58 -2.87 -5.23 7.28
CA LYS A 58 -1.91 -6.29 7.67
C LYS A 58 -2.33 -7.63 7.05
N GLY A 59 -1.37 -8.35 6.48
CA GLY A 59 -1.58 -9.64 5.80
C GLY A 59 -2.00 -9.53 4.34
N VAL A 60 -2.21 -8.32 3.81
CA VAL A 60 -2.60 -8.13 2.41
C VAL A 60 -1.51 -8.59 1.43
N ALA A 61 -0.23 -8.55 1.82
CA ALA A 61 0.86 -8.92 0.94
C ALA A 61 0.75 -10.36 0.43
N ASP A 62 0.31 -11.29 1.27
CA ASP A 62 0.20 -12.70 0.88
C ASP A 62 -0.89 -12.92 -0.16
N HIS A 63 -2.02 -12.22 -0.02
CA HIS A 63 -3.13 -12.27 -0.98
C HIS A 63 -2.76 -11.58 -2.30
N ILE A 64 -2.05 -10.45 -2.25
CA ILE A 64 -1.52 -9.79 -3.45
C ILE A 64 -0.61 -10.74 -4.22
N ARG A 65 0.30 -11.44 -3.52
CA ARG A 65 1.19 -12.43 -4.14
C ARG A 65 0.40 -13.57 -4.77
N GLU A 66 -0.59 -14.10 -4.07
CA GLU A 66 -1.42 -15.20 -4.58
C GLU A 66 -2.15 -14.81 -5.86
N PHE A 67 -2.85 -13.67 -5.86
CA PHE A 67 -3.64 -13.25 -7.01
C PHE A 67 -2.78 -12.78 -8.18
N SER A 68 -1.62 -12.17 -7.92
CA SER A 68 -0.69 -11.74 -8.97
C SER A 68 -0.15 -12.89 -9.83
N LEU A 69 -0.28 -14.15 -9.38
CA LEU A 69 0.09 -15.32 -10.19
C LEU A 69 -0.95 -15.65 -11.28
N LYS A 70 -2.18 -15.14 -11.16
CA LYS A 70 -3.34 -15.56 -11.96
C LYS A 70 -4.07 -14.40 -12.63
N MET A 71 -3.86 -13.18 -12.16
CA MET A 71 -4.62 -11.98 -12.54
C MET A 71 -3.70 -10.84 -12.96
N SER A 72 -4.22 -9.93 -13.79
CA SER A 72 -3.59 -8.64 -14.03
C SER A 72 -3.56 -7.79 -12.76
N ARG A 73 -2.70 -6.78 -12.74
CA ARG A 73 -2.54 -5.90 -11.57
C ARG A 73 -3.83 -5.15 -11.23
N GLU A 74 -4.57 -4.73 -12.24
CA GLU A 74 -5.83 -4.02 -12.11
C GLU A 74 -6.91 -4.96 -11.54
N GLU A 75 -6.95 -6.21 -11.99
CA GLU A 75 -7.82 -7.25 -11.41
C GLU A 75 -7.44 -7.58 -9.95
N VAL A 76 -6.14 -7.67 -9.64
CA VAL A 76 -5.66 -7.84 -8.26
C VAL A 76 -6.12 -6.67 -7.38
N ALA A 77 -6.02 -5.44 -7.86
CA ALA A 77 -6.45 -4.26 -7.11
C ALA A 77 -7.95 -4.31 -6.77
N LEU A 78 -8.80 -4.67 -7.74
CA LEU A 78 -10.24 -4.85 -7.53
C LEU A 78 -10.52 -6.00 -6.57
N LYS A 79 -9.83 -7.14 -6.74
CA LYS A 79 -10.05 -8.31 -5.88
C LYS A 79 -9.65 -8.04 -4.42
N ILE A 80 -8.54 -7.35 -4.21
CA ILE A 80 -8.09 -6.98 -2.88
C ILE A 80 -9.03 -5.93 -2.26
N ALA A 81 -9.50 -4.94 -3.03
CA ALA A 81 -10.49 -3.98 -2.56
C ALA A 81 -11.77 -4.68 -2.07
N GLU A 82 -12.25 -5.67 -2.83
CA GLU A 82 -13.38 -6.53 -2.47
C GLU A 82 -13.12 -7.25 -1.13
N GLU A 83 -11.97 -7.91 -0.97
CA GLU A 83 -11.62 -8.63 0.25
C GLU A 83 -11.50 -7.72 1.48
N VAL A 84 -10.98 -6.49 1.30
CA VAL A 84 -10.93 -5.49 2.36
C VAL A 84 -12.34 -5.11 2.81
N VAL A 85 -13.26 -4.86 1.88
CA VAL A 85 -14.64 -4.46 2.20
C VAL A 85 -15.41 -5.61 2.87
N TYR A 86 -15.20 -6.86 2.44
CA TYR A 86 -15.81 -8.02 3.10
C TYR A 86 -15.14 -8.42 4.43
N GLY A 87 -14.04 -7.75 4.80
CA GLY A 87 -13.41 -7.89 6.10
C GLY A 87 -12.49 -9.10 6.25
N VAL A 88 -11.92 -9.60 5.16
CA VAL A 88 -10.94 -10.70 5.16
C VAL A 88 -9.73 -10.38 6.04
N PHE A 89 -9.26 -9.12 6.00
CA PHE A 89 -8.12 -8.63 6.79
C PHE A 89 -8.53 -8.03 8.16
N GLY A 90 -9.73 -8.36 8.63
CA GLY A 90 -10.36 -7.76 9.80
C GLY A 90 -11.53 -6.85 9.42
N ARG A 91 -12.58 -6.85 10.24
CA ARG A 91 -13.81 -6.08 9.98
C ARG A 91 -13.58 -4.58 10.17
N LEU A 92 -13.54 -3.86 9.06
CA LEU A 92 -13.80 -2.43 8.98
C LEU A 92 -15.25 -2.21 8.54
N THR A 93 -15.84 -1.07 8.88
CA THR A 93 -17.23 -0.75 8.51
C THR A 93 -17.34 0.60 7.83
N GLY A 94 -18.28 0.69 6.88
CA GLY A 94 -18.64 1.93 6.19
C GLY A 94 -17.44 2.62 5.54
N GLU A 95 -17.29 3.91 5.86
CA GLU A 95 -16.24 4.80 5.31
C GLU A 95 -14.82 4.25 5.51
N LYS A 96 -14.53 3.62 6.66
CA LYS A 96 -13.19 3.09 6.94
C LYS A 96 -12.82 1.92 6.03
N ALA A 97 -13.77 1.04 5.74
CA ALA A 97 -13.55 -0.08 4.84
C ALA A 97 -13.32 0.42 3.41
N ALA A 98 -14.14 1.37 2.95
CA ALA A 98 -14.01 1.99 1.63
C ALA A 98 -12.68 2.74 1.49
N GLU A 99 -12.28 3.52 2.50
CA GLU A 99 -11.00 4.24 2.49
C GLU A 99 -9.81 3.27 2.42
N GLN A 100 -9.80 2.23 3.25
CA GLN A 100 -8.74 1.23 3.23
C GLN A 100 -8.68 0.52 1.86
N ALA A 101 -9.83 0.13 1.31
CA ALA A 101 -9.91 -0.55 0.01
C ALA A 101 -9.34 0.33 -1.11
N LEU A 102 -9.75 1.60 -1.19
CA LEU A 102 -9.29 2.55 -2.20
C LEU A 102 -7.78 2.84 -2.08
N ARG A 103 -7.27 3.02 -0.86
CA ARG A 103 -5.83 3.23 -0.63
C ARG A 103 -5.01 2.02 -1.03
N THR A 104 -5.44 0.81 -0.65
CA THR A 104 -4.75 -0.43 -0.99
C THR A 104 -4.79 -0.69 -2.50
N ALA A 105 -5.94 -0.51 -3.16
CA ALA A 105 -6.05 -0.63 -4.61
C ALA A 105 -5.16 0.37 -5.36
N LEU A 106 -5.15 1.64 -4.94
CA LEU A 106 -4.27 2.66 -5.50
C LEU A 106 -2.79 2.32 -5.31
N ALA A 107 -2.42 1.76 -4.16
CA ALA A 107 -1.05 1.31 -3.93
C ALA A 107 -0.66 0.15 -4.84
N ILE A 108 -1.58 -0.78 -5.13
CA ILE A 108 -1.32 -1.92 -6.04
C ILE A 108 -1.08 -1.41 -7.46
N VAL A 109 -1.98 -0.59 -8.01
CA VAL A 109 -1.86 -0.12 -9.40
C VAL A 109 -0.69 0.84 -9.61
N THR A 110 -0.32 1.60 -8.58
CA THR A 110 0.88 2.46 -8.60
C THR A 110 2.15 1.77 -8.07
N GLU A 111 2.14 0.44 -7.96
CA GLU A 111 3.28 -0.40 -7.55
C GLU A 111 3.91 -0.09 -6.17
N GLY A 112 3.21 0.69 -5.35
CA GLY A 112 3.67 1.20 -4.07
C GLY A 112 4.89 2.12 -4.18
N VAL A 113 5.12 2.75 -5.34
CA VAL A 113 6.27 3.65 -5.56
C VAL A 113 5.93 5.14 -5.43
N THR A 114 4.65 5.46 -5.28
CA THR A 114 4.16 6.85 -5.18
C THR A 114 3.61 7.14 -3.79
N VAL A 115 3.56 8.43 -3.44
CA VAL A 115 2.95 8.89 -2.18
C VAL A 115 1.41 8.99 -2.25
N ALA A 116 0.84 8.84 -3.45
CA ALA A 116 -0.58 9.05 -3.71
C ALA A 116 -1.53 8.16 -2.86
N PRO A 117 -1.24 6.87 -2.61
CA PRO A 117 -2.05 6.05 -1.71
C PRO A 117 -2.11 6.57 -0.26
N VAL A 118 -1.08 7.28 0.18
CA VAL A 118 -0.95 7.79 1.56
C VAL A 118 -1.52 9.20 1.68
N GLN A 119 -1.15 10.09 0.76
CA GLN A 119 -1.44 11.53 0.88
C GLN A 119 -2.39 12.05 -0.21
N GLY A 120 -2.62 11.28 -1.27
CA GLY A 120 -3.48 11.66 -2.38
C GLY A 120 -4.96 11.54 -2.04
N ILE A 121 -5.36 10.49 -1.32
CA ILE A 121 -6.71 10.35 -0.75
C ILE A 121 -6.67 10.91 0.67
N THR A 122 -7.44 11.98 0.93
CA THR A 122 -7.49 12.62 2.26
C THR A 122 -8.60 12.08 3.13
N ARG A 123 -9.74 11.73 2.52
CA ARG A 123 -10.92 11.23 3.21
C ARG A 123 -11.82 10.50 2.22
N VAL A 124 -12.50 9.48 2.71
CA VAL A 124 -13.68 8.90 2.06
C VAL A 124 -14.89 9.09 2.96
N ALA A 125 -16.01 9.50 2.39
CA ALA A 125 -17.25 9.74 3.13
C ALA A 125 -18.46 9.09 2.45
N ILE A 126 -19.43 8.63 3.22
CA ILE A 126 -20.73 8.21 2.72
C ILE A 126 -21.70 9.36 2.99
N LYS A 127 -22.21 9.94 1.90
CA LYS A 127 -23.12 11.09 1.94
C LYS A 127 -24.51 10.66 1.48
N THR A 128 -25.49 11.53 1.70
CA THR A 128 -26.89 11.31 1.34
C THR A 128 -27.30 12.31 0.26
N ASN A 129 -28.01 11.82 -0.75
CA ASN A 129 -28.65 12.63 -1.79
C ASN A 129 -29.98 13.21 -1.29
N ASP A 130 -30.53 14.18 -2.02
CA ASP A 130 -31.82 14.81 -1.67
C ASP A 130 -32.99 13.81 -1.66
N ASP A 131 -32.89 12.72 -2.43
CA ASP A 131 -33.86 11.62 -2.47
C ASP A 131 -33.70 10.59 -1.33
N GLY A 132 -32.74 10.81 -0.43
CA GLY A 132 -32.45 9.91 0.70
C GLY A 132 -31.52 8.74 0.37
N SER A 133 -31.13 8.54 -0.90
CA SER A 133 -30.15 7.53 -1.28
C SER A 133 -28.74 7.90 -0.81
N ARG A 134 -27.85 6.90 -0.65
CA ARG A 134 -26.47 7.11 -0.19
C ARG A 134 -25.46 6.96 -1.33
N TYR A 135 -24.41 7.77 -1.32
CA TYR A 135 -23.29 7.70 -2.26
C TYR A 135 -21.94 7.83 -1.56
N LEU A 136 -20.89 7.37 -2.23
CA LEU A 136 -19.51 7.49 -1.77
C LEU A 136 -18.88 8.78 -2.33
N ALA A 137 -18.20 9.54 -1.48
CA ALA A 137 -17.45 10.74 -1.85
C ALA A 137 -15.97 10.55 -1.48
N VAL A 138 -15.09 10.69 -2.47
CA VAL A 138 -13.64 10.57 -2.30
C VAL A 138 -13.02 11.96 -2.41
N TYR A 139 -12.23 12.35 -1.40
CA TYR A 139 -11.59 13.65 -1.32
C TYR A 139 -10.10 13.54 -1.67
N PHE A 140 -9.71 14.09 -2.81
CA PHE A 140 -8.32 14.09 -3.25
C PHE A 140 -7.57 15.35 -2.84
N ALA A 141 -6.26 15.22 -2.58
CA ALA A 141 -5.35 16.34 -2.38
C ALA A 141 -4.25 16.40 -3.44
N GLY A 142 -3.50 17.52 -3.47
CA GLY A 142 -2.41 17.75 -4.43
C GLY A 142 -1.42 16.58 -4.63
N PRO A 143 -1.01 15.85 -3.57
CA PRO A 143 -0.15 14.67 -3.68
C PRO A 143 -0.76 13.48 -4.44
N ILE A 144 -1.98 13.57 -4.97
CA ILE A 144 -2.56 12.57 -5.88
C ILE A 144 -1.87 12.58 -7.25
N ARG A 145 -1.33 13.72 -7.69
CA ARG A 145 -0.72 13.93 -9.02
C ARG A 145 0.30 12.87 -9.44
N PRO A 146 1.23 12.42 -8.57
CA PRO A 146 2.23 11.42 -8.93
C PRO A 146 1.65 10.02 -9.23
N ALA A 147 0.38 9.74 -8.91
CA ALA A 147 -0.23 8.48 -9.30
C ALA A 147 -0.30 8.29 -10.83
N GLY A 148 -0.36 9.38 -11.60
CA GLY A 148 -0.68 9.33 -13.02
C GLY A 148 -2.18 9.47 -13.29
N GLY A 149 -2.54 9.97 -14.47
CA GLY A 149 -3.94 10.20 -14.83
C GLY A 149 -4.74 8.91 -15.00
N THR A 150 -4.09 7.84 -15.50
CA THR A 150 -4.72 6.54 -15.73
C THR A 150 -5.12 5.88 -14.42
N GLU A 151 -4.22 5.86 -13.45
CA GLU A 151 -4.38 5.25 -12.14
C GLU A 151 -5.37 6.08 -11.30
N GLN A 152 -5.34 7.41 -11.41
CA GLN A 152 -6.38 8.27 -10.83
C GLN A 152 -7.77 7.97 -11.37
N ALA A 153 -7.90 7.79 -12.69
CA ALA A 153 -9.17 7.43 -13.30
C ALA A 153 -9.63 6.03 -12.84
N PHE A 154 -8.69 5.09 -12.71
CA PHE A 154 -8.98 3.75 -12.20
C PHE A 154 -9.55 3.76 -10.78
N ILE A 155 -9.10 4.65 -9.89
CA ILE A 155 -9.66 4.79 -8.54
C ILE A 155 -11.11 5.27 -8.50
N VAL A 156 -11.62 5.86 -9.58
CA VAL A 156 -13.05 6.17 -9.69
C VAL A 156 -13.87 4.92 -10.05
N VAL A 157 -13.23 3.89 -10.62
CA VAL A 157 -13.85 2.59 -10.95
C VAL A 157 -13.86 1.66 -9.75
N VAL A 158 -12.80 1.67 -8.94
CA VAL A 158 -12.67 0.92 -7.68
C VAL A 158 -13.70 1.39 -6.66
#